data_AF-A0A9Q0CH77-F1
#
_entry.id   AF-A0A9Q0CH77-F1
#
_cell.length_a   1.000
_cell.length_b   1.000
_cell.length_c   1.000
_cell.angle_alpha   90.00
_cell.angle_beta   90.00
_cell.angle_gamma   90.00
#
_symmetry.space_group_name_H-M   'P 1'
#
loop_
_entity.id
_entity.type
_entity.pdbx_description
1 polymer ?
#
loop_
_entity_poly.entity_id
_entity_poly.type
_entity_poly.pdbx_seq_one_letter_code
_entity_poly.pdbx_strand_id
1 'polypeptide(L)'
;MAGVTVLYTGPYKYHKNQHKRRNILSLALVALLCVASYFLGIWQHSHSATSSSFSTIFTAITCKQSPITTPPSSFVASSLDFTAHHTADESPVVSGSTKRFRPCDVKYSEYTPCEDRDRSLKFPRDRLIYRERHCPAKKELLKCLIPAPPGYRNPFPWPASRGMAWFANVPHKELTVEKAVQNWIRVDGDKFRFPGGGTMFPNGADAYIDDIDQLISLRDGSIRTALDTGCGVASWGAYLLSRNITTMSFAPRDSHEAQVQFALERGVPAVIGVLASNRLPYPSRAFDMAHCSRCLIPWHLYDGLYLIEVDRVLRPGGYWILSGPPIHWKRHWKGWERTKEDLNEEQTALEKVAESLCWKKIKEQGDIAIWQKPFNHMDCKVAKKQIQLPHFCAAQNPDAAWYNKMETCITPLPEVSSKSQVAGGLLKKWPERLTAVPPRITIGSLKGVTADMFLKDTDLWKKRVGYYKTLINQLGQKGRYRNLLDMNARFGGFAAALIDDPVWVMNMVPTIAKVNTLGMIYERGLIGSYQDWCEAMSTYPRTYDLLHADSIFTLYKDRCDMEDILLEMDRILRPEGTVIFRDDVDTLVKIKSISDGMRWDSQIVDHEDGPLKREKLLLVVKTYWTAQDQ
;
A
#
# COMPACT_ATOMS: atom_id res chain seq x y z
N MET A 1 29.57 -6.98 44.40
CA MET A 1 28.66 -7.81 45.23
C MET A 1 27.46 -6.95 45.61
N ALA A 2 26.24 -7.50 45.64
CA ALA A 2 24.97 -6.87 46.04
C ALA A 2 24.68 -5.44 45.50
N GLY A 3 23.74 -5.17 44.59
CA GLY A 3 22.57 -5.97 44.18
C GLY A 3 21.27 -5.43 44.79
N VAL A 4 20.83 -4.25 44.36
CA VAL A 4 19.54 -3.65 44.73
C VAL A 4 18.73 -3.38 43.46
N THR A 5 17.86 -4.33 43.11
CA THR A 5 16.95 -4.22 41.97
C THR A 5 15.68 -3.51 42.41
N VAL A 6 15.53 -2.22 42.08
CA VAL A 6 14.29 -1.47 42.34
C VAL A 6 13.26 -1.82 41.27
N LEU A 7 12.30 -2.67 41.62
CA LEU A 7 11.15 -2.99 40.78
C LEU A 7 10.18 -1.79 40.71
N TYR A 8 10.21 -1.05 39.60
CA TYR A 8 9.20 -0.04 39.29
C TYR A 8 7.87 -0.72 38.89
N THR A 9 6.94 -0.80 39.84
CA THR A 9 5.57 -1.29 39.62
C THR A 9 4.65 -0.18 39.10
N GLY A 10 4.70 0.06 37.79
CA GLY A 10 3.71 0.91 37.09
C GLY A 10 2.31 0.27 37.06
N PRO A 11 1.21 1.05 37.15
CA PRO A 11 -0.13 0.51 37.35
C PRO A 11 -0.81 0.04 36.05
N TYR A 12 -0.41 -1.12 35.54
CA TYR A 12 -1.25 -1.88 34.60
C TYR A 12 -2.49 -2.39 35.34
N LYS A 13 -3.60 -1.63 35.28
CA LYS A 13 -4.92 -2.12 35.70
C LYS A 13 -5.36 -3.25 34.79
N TYR A 14 -5.10 -4.48 35.22
CA TYR A 14 -5.83 -5.66 34.77
C TYR A 14 -7.33 -5.37 34.84
N HIS A 15 -8.06 -5.68 33.76
CA HIS A 15 -9.52 -5.78 33.79
C HIS A 15 -9.93 -6.89 34.75
N LYS A 16 -10.10 -6.55 36.03
CA LYS A 16 -10.67 -7.44 37.02
C LYS A 16 -12.15 -7.60 36.67
N ASN A 17 -12.50 -8.75 36.09
CA ASN A 17 -13.89 -9.09 35.78
C ASN A 17 -14.75 -8.93 37.04
N GLN A 18 -15.50 -7.83 37.12
CA GLN A 18 -16.61 -7.75 38.05
C GLN A 18 -17.64 -8.75 37.57
N HIS A 19 -17.73 -9.89 38.27
CA HIS A 19 -18.88 -10.78 38.19
C HIS A 19 -20.11 -10.03 38.71
N LYS A 20 -20.69 -9.20 37.84
CA LYS A 20 -22.05 -8.70 37.98
C LYS A 20 -22.91 -9.95 38.18
N ARG A 21 -23.56 -10.10 39.35
CA ARG A 21 -24.44 -11.23 39.64
C ARG A 21 -25.54 -11.26 38.59
N ARG A 22 -25.33 -12.02 37.52
CA ARG A 22 -26.31 -12.27 36.46
C ARG A 22 -27.47 -12.97 37.13
N ASN A 23 -28.63 -12.34 37.09
CA ASN A 23 -29.80 -12.84 37.80
C ASN A 23 -30.27 -14.13 37.11
N ILE A 24 -29.93 -15.30 37.68
CA ILE A 24 -30.04 -16.61 37.00
C ILE A 24 -31.48 -16.87 36.51
N LEU A 25 -32.47 -16.38 37.27
CA LEU A 25 -33.89 -16.33 36.89
C LEU A 25 -34.15 -15.74 35.49
N SER A 26 -33.45 -14.67 35.10
CA SER A 26 -33.63 -14.05 33.78
C SER A 26 -33.12 -14.92 32.62
N LEU A 27 -32.01 -15.65 32.83
CA LEU A 27 -31.48 -16.60 31.84
C LEU A 27 -32.35 -17.85 31.75
N ALA A 28 -32.86 -18.34 32.89
CA ALA A 28 -33.81 -19.45 32.93
C ALA A 28 -35.12 -19.09 32.20
N LEU A 29 -35.67 -17.89 32.42
CA LEU A 29 -36.91 -17.44 31.77
C LEU A 29 -36.75 -17.31 30.24
N VAL A 30 -35.63 -16.76 29.76
CA VAL A 30 -35.33 -16.69 28.32
C VAL A 30 -35.19 -18.08 27.72
N ALA A 31 -34.49 -19.01 28.39
CA ALA A 31 -34.38 -20.39 27.91
C ALA A 31 -35.75 -21.10 27.83
N LEU A 32 -36.62 -20.89 28.82
CA LEU A 32 -37.98 -21.45 28.86
C LEU A 32 -38.85 -20.91 27.71
N LEU A 33 -38.75 -19.62 27.41
CA LEU A 33 -39.44 -18.99 26.28
C LEU A 33 -38.95 -19.54 24.93
N CYS A 34 -37.63 -19.69 24.74
CA CYS A 34 -37.07 -20.29 23.52
C CYS A 34 -37.54 -21.75 23.32
N VAL A 35 -37.58 -22.54 24.39
CA VAL A 35 -38.07 -23.93 24.34
C VAL A 35 -39.57 -23.98 24.02
N ALA A 36 -40.38 -23.10 24.62
CA ALA A 36 -41.80 -23.00 24.31
C ALA A 36 -42.05 -22.60 22.84
N SER A 37 -41.28 -21.65 22.30
CA SER A 37 -41.36 -21.25 20.89
C SER A 37 -41.00 -22.40 19.94
N TYR A 38 -39.98 -23.20 20.28
CA TYR A 38 -39.55 -24.35 19.49
C TYR A 38 -40.64 -25.43 19.41
N PHE A 39 -41.28 -25.78 20.55
CA PHE A 39 -42.39 -26.74 20.56
C PHE A 39 -43.66 -26.22 19.86
N LEU A 40 -43.95 -24.92 19.94
CA LEU A 40 -45.03 -24.29 19.17
C LEU A 40 -44.82 -24.41 17.66
N GLY A 41 -43.59 -24.21 17.17
CA GLY A 41 -43.25 -24.39 15.75
C GLY A 41 -43.42 -25.83 15.27
N ILE A 42 -43.03 -26.82 16.08
CA ILE A 42 -43.22 -28.25 15.77
C ILE A 42 -44.72 -28.62 15.73
N TRP A 43 -45.53 -28.06 16.64
CA TRP A 43 -46.97 -28.30 16.67
C TRP A 43 -47.69 -27.72 15.44
N GLN A 44 -47.28 -26.56 14.95
CA GLN A 44 -47.87 -25.95 13.75
C GLN A 44 -47.51 -26.68 12.44
N HIS A 45 -46.35 -27.35 12.37
CA HIS A 45 -45.91 -28.06 11.17
C HIS A 45 -46.31 -29.55 11.09
N SER A 46 -46.99 -30.10 12.11
CA SER A 46 -47.32 -31.53 12.16
C SER A 46 -48.71 -31.90 11.58
N HIS A 47 -49.49 -30.93 11.09
CA HIS A 47 -50.82 -31.18 10.48
C HIS A 47 -51.05 -30.41 9.18
N SER A 48 -50.40 -30.84 8.09
CA SER A 48 -50.90 -30.68 6.71
C SER A 48 -50.09 -31.53 5.73
N ALA A 49 -50.52 -32.78 5.54
CA ALA A 49 -50.11 -33.60 4.41
C ALA A 49 -51.37 -34.18 3.76
N THR A 50 -51.62 -33.85 2.51
CA THR A 50 -52.54 -34.62 1.65
C THR A 50 -52.11 -34.52 0.20
N SER A 51 -52.23 -35.64 -0.49
CA SER A 51 -51.65 -35.93 -1.79
C SER A 51 -52.51 -35.48 -2.96
N SER A 52 -51.87 -35.28 -4.11
CA SER A 52 -52.42 -35.76 -5.38
C SER A 52 -51.30 -36.12 -6.36
N SER A 53 -51.40 -37.33 -6.92
CA SER A 53 -50.53 -37.85 -7.96
C SER A 53 -51.21 -37.69 -9.31
N PHE A 54 -50.47 -37.46 -10.40
CA PHE A 54 -50.84 -37.98 -11.73
C PHE A 54 -49.60 -38.20 -12.61
N SER A 55 -49.72 -39.16 -13.52
CA SER A 55 -48.65 -39.80 -14.30
C SER A 55 -48.82 -39.62 -15.82
N THR A 56 -47.90 -40.23 -16.58
CA THR A 56 -47.86 -40.41 -18.06
C THR A 56 -47.36 -39.17 -18.86
N ILE A 57 -46.67 -39.30 -20.01
CA ILE A 57 -46.18 -40.50 -20.74
C ILE A 57 -44.86 -40.21 -21.51
N PHE A 58 -44.19 -41.26 -22.01
CA PHE A 58 -42.99 -41.18 -22.87
C PHE A 58 -43.29 -40.78 -24.33
N THR A 59 -42.31 -40.20 -25.03
CA THR A 59 -41.84 -40.77 -26.31
C THR A 59 -40.47 -40.19 -26.71
N ALA A 60 -39.57 -41.07 -27.16
CA ALA A 60 -38.32 -40.69 -27.80
C ALA A 60 -38.41 -41.02 -29.30
N ILE A 61 -37.89 -40.16 -30.17
CA ILE A 61 -37.63 -40.51 -31.57
C ILE A 61 -36.20 -40.09 -31.91
N THR A 62 -35.38 -41.09 -32.22
CA THR A 62 -34.06 -40.94 -32.81
C THR A 62 -34.19 -41.16 -34.32
N CYS A 63 -33.49 -40.39 -35.15
CA CYS A 63 -33.19 -40.80 -36.53
C CYS A 63 -31.78 -40.36 -36.95
N LYS A 64 -31.15 -41.17 -37.82
CA LYS A 64 -29.74 -41.09 -38.19
C LYS A 64 -29.52 -40.33 -39.51
N GLN A 65 -28.28 -39.86 -39.67
CA GLN A 65 -27.48 -39.76 -40.91
C GLN A 65 -27.86 -40.81 -41.99
N SER A 66 -27.66 -40.65 -43.31
CA SER A 66 -26.94 -39.70 -44.21
C SER A 66 -27.31 -40.10 -45.67
N PRO A 67 -26.53 -39.82 -46.74
CA PRO A 67 -26.07 -38.54 -47.32
C PRO A 67 -26.57 -38.35 -48.78
N ILE A 68 -26.38 -37.17 -49.39
CA ILE A 68 -26.38 -37.01 -50.86
C ILE A 68 -25.14 -36.22 -51.29
N THR A 69 -24.50 -36.70 -52.35
CA THR A 69 -23.19 -36.25 -52.89
C THR A 69 -23.38 -35.40 -54.16
N THR A 70 -22.33 -34.67 -54.58
CA THR A 70 -21.96 -34.14 -55.94
C THR A 70 -21.60 -32.63 -55.92
N PRO A 71 -20.83 -32.09 -56.90
CA PRO A 71 -19.36 -32.02 -56.79
C PRO A 71 -18.81 -30.57 -56.84
N PRO A 72 -17.48 -30.34 -56.70
CA PRO A 72 -16.94 -29.02 -56.40
C PRO A 72 -16.70 -28.14 -57.65
N SER A 73 -16.68 -26.81 -57.43
CA SER A 73 -16.00 -25.86 -58.31
C SER A 73 -14.87 -25.17 -57.55
N SER A 74 -13.69 -25.10 -58.18
CA SER A 74 -12.43 -24.72 -57.55
C SER A 74 -12.07 -23.25 -57.82
N PHE A 75 -11.94 -22.47 -56.76
CA PHE A 75 -11.23 -21.19 -56.78
C PHE A 75 -10.13 -21.21 -55.71
N VAL A 76 -8.88 -21.31 -56.17
CA VAL A 76 -7.69 -21.24 -55.31
C VAL A 76 -7.40 -19.76 -55.03
N ALA A 77 -7.78 -19.28 -53.86
CA ALA A 77 -7.27 -18.02 -53.33
C ALA A 77 -5.94 -18.29 -52.63
N SER A 78 -4.83 -17.85 -53.21
CA SER A 78 -3.51 -17.92 -52.58
C SER A 78 -3.44 -16.95 -51.40
N SER A 79 -3.60 -17.45 -50.18
CA SER A 79 -3.31 -16.66 -48.97
C SER A 79 -1.80 -16.40 -48.90
N LEU A 80 -1.39 -15.15 -49.09
CA LEU A 80 0.00 -14.75 -48.91
C LEU A 80 0.35 -14.84 -47.41
N ASP A 81 1.29 -15.71 -47.09
CA ASP A 81 1.88 -15.82 -45.77
C ASP A 81 2.90 -14.69 -45.57
N PHE A 82 2.78 -13.96 -44.46
CA PHE A 82 3.68 -12.88 -44.07
C PHE A 82 4.48 -13.23 -42.80
N THR A 83 4.52 -14.51 -42.42
CA THR A 83 5.27 -15.00 -41.26
C THR A 83 6.78 -14.95 -41.55
N ALA A 84 7.55 -14.35 -40.64
CA ALA A 84 8.99 -14.24 -40.81
C ALA A 84 9.70 -15.59 -40.57
N HIS A 85 10.11 -16.27 -41.65
CA HIS A 85 10.83 -17.56 -41.61
C HIS A 85 12.32 -17.42 -41.22
N HIS A 86 12.60 -16.84 -40.05
CA HIS A 86 13.93 -16.88 -39.43
C HIS A 86 13.91 -17.81 -38.21
N THR A 87 13.80 -19.11 -38.47
CA THR A 87 14.10 -20.16 -37.50
C THR A 87 15.62 -20.30 -37.37
N ALA A 88 16.15 -20.02 -36.17
CA ALA A 88 17.46 -20.51 -35.77
C ALA A 88 17.38 -22.03 -35.52
N ASP A 89 18.51 -22.73 -35.67
CA ASP A 89 18.60 -24.20 -35.77
C ASP A 89 17.71 -24.99 -34.79
N GLU A 90 17.05 -26.02 -35.32
CA GLU A 90 16.19 -26.95 -34.58
C GLU A 90 16.99 -27.80 -33.58
N SER A 91 17.20 -27.25 -32.38
CA SER A 91 17.19 -28.11 -31.18
C SER A 91 15.74 -28.50 -30.89
N PRO A 92 15.44 -29.76 -30.58
CA PRO A 92 14.06 -30.21 -30.43
C PRO A 92 13.39 -29.46 -29.27
N VAL A 93 12.45 -28.58 -29.61
CA VAL A 93 11.53 -27.98 -28.65
C VAL A 93 10.66 -29.11 -28.12
N VAL A 94 11.08 -29.67 -26.99
CA VAL A 94 10.27 -30.60 -26.21
C VAL A 94 8.92 -29.92 -26.01
N SER A 95 7.84 -30.54 -26.49
CA SER A 95 6.47 -30.07 -26.26
C SER A 95 6.07 -30.34 -24.80
N GLY A 96 6.81 -29.74 -23.87
CA GLY A 96 6.54 -29.77 -22.45
C GLY A 96 5.18 -29.15 -22.22
N SER A 97 4.30 -29.86 -21.53
CA SER A 97 2.99 -29.34 -21.18
C SER A 97 3.15 -28.05 -20.37
N THR A 98 2.63 -26.95 -20.89
CA THR A 98 2.69 -25.64 -20.22
C THR A 98 2.14 -25.80 -18.81
N LYS A 99 2.96 -25.53 -17.79
CA LYS A 99 2.64 -25.76 -16.38
C LYS A 99 1.47 -24.87 -15.98
N ARG A 100 0.26 -25.45 -15.92
CA ARG A 100 -0.96 -24.72 -15.58
C ARG A 100 -1.03 -24.44 -14.08
N PHE A 101 -1.11 -23.16 -13.71
CA PHE A 101 -1.33 -22.74 -12.33
C PHE A 101 -2.82 -22.86 -11.99
N ARG A 102 -3.14 -23.72 -11.02
CA ARG A 102 -4.52 -23.85 -10.52
C ARG A 102 -4.89 -22.63 -9.68
N PRO A 103 -6.18 -22.28 -9.58
CA PRO A 103 -6.66 -21.37 -8.54
C PRO A 103 -6.34 -21.86 -7.13
N CYS A 104 -6.07 -20.94 -6.21
CA CYS A 104 -6.08 -21.22 -4.78
C CYS A 104 -7.51 -21.29 -4.24
N ASP A 105 -7.67 -22.00 -3.12
CA ASP A 105 -8.89 -22.02 -2.29
C ASP A 105 -9.38 -20.58 -1.98
N VAL A 106 -10.69 -20.36 -2.07
CA VAL A 106 -11.37 -19.06 -1.88
C VAL A 106 -11.00 -18.36 -0.56
N LYS A 107 -10.63 -19.11 0.49
CA LYS A 107 -10.15 -18.52 1.77
C LYS A 107 -8.87 -17.69 1.63
N TYR A 108 -8.10 -17.88 0.54
CA TYR A 108 -6.91 -17.09 0.21
C TYR A 108 -7.21 -15.85 -0.64
N SER A 109 -8.48 -15.53 -0.92
CA SER A 109 -8.86 -14.33 -1.68
C SER A 109 -8.32 -13.02 -1.09
N GLU A 110 -8.03 -12.96 0.21
CA GLU A 110 -7.39 -11.83 0.90
C GLU A 110 -6.04 -12.20 1.52
N TYR A 111 -5.31 -13.10 0.87
CA TYR A 111 -3.99 -13.56 1.31
C TYR A 111 -2.94 -12.44 1.20
N THR A 112 -2.43 -12.02 2.35
CA THR A 112 -1.33 -11.07 2.50
C THR A 112 -0.17 -11.80 3.18
N PRO A 113 0.76 -12.41 2.43
CA PRO A 113 1.61 -13.50 2.94
C PRO A 113 2.47 -13.11 4.14
N CYS A 114 3.06 -11.92 4.09
CA CYS A 114 3.90 -11.38 5.17
C CYS A 114 3.11 -10.62 6.25
N GLU A 115 1.80 -10.45 6.08
CA GLU A 115 0.89 -9.81 7.05
C GLU A 115 -0.15 -10.86 7.52
N ASP A 116 0.28 -12.12 7.58
CA ASP A 116 -0.57 -13.25 7.94
C ASP A 116 -0.91 -13.22 9.43
N ARG A 117 -2.20 -13.31 9.76
CA ARG A 117 -2.69 -13.17 11.14
C ARG A 117 -2.14 -14.26 12.04
N ASP A 118 -2.21 -15.52 11.62
CA ASP A 118 -1.95 -16.65 12.51
C ASP A 118 -0.43 -16.87 12.71
N ARG A 119 0.39 -16.51 11.71
CA ARG A 119 1.85 -16.34 11.86
C ARG A 119 2.20 -15.18 12.78
N SER A 120 1.56 -14.02 12.60
CA SER A 120 1.76 -12.82 13.41
C SER A 120 1.58 -13.09 14.91
N LEU A 121 0.58 -13.89 15.32
CA LEU A 121 0.33 -14.21 16.73
C LEU A 121 1.50 -14.92 17.46
N LYS A 122 2.49 -15.45 16.72
CA LYS A 122 3.68 -16.16 17.27
C LYS A 122 4.79 -15.23 17.74
N PHE A 123 4.69 -13.93 17.46
CA PHE A 123 5.73 -12.93 17.74
C PHE A 123 5.42 -12.07 18.99
N PRO A 124 6.41 -11.37 19.57
CA PRO A 124 6.23 -10.58 20.79
C PRO A 124 5.14 -9.51 20.69
N ARG A 125 4.40 -9.31 21.79
CA ARG A 125 3.37 -8.25 21.89
C ARG A 125 3.94 -6.87 22.22
N ASP A 126 5.14 -6.81 22.81
CA ASP A 126 5.86 -5.55 23.04
C ASP A 126 5.96 -4.74 21.74
N ARG A 127 5.76 -3.43 21.86
CA ARG A 127 5.81 -2.45 20.76
C ARG A 127 5.08 -2.88 19.48
N LEU A 128 4.03 -3.70 19.59
CA LEU A 128 3.31 -4.26 18.45
C LEU A 128 4.21 -5.03 17.45
N ILE A 129 5.32 -5.65 17.88
CA ILE A 129 6.22 -6.42 17.00
C ILE A 129 5.46 -7.54 16.26
N TYR A 130 4.44 -8.13 16.88
CA TYR A 130 3.53 -9.07 16.24
C TYR A 130 2.75 -8.52 15.03
N ARG A 131 2.68 -7.19 14.83
CA ARG A 131 2.08 -6.54 13.66
C ARG A 131 3.11 -6.08 12.63
N GLU A 132 4.40 -6.38 12.84
CA GLU A 132 5.40 -6.24 11.79
C GLU A 132 5.16 -7.28 10.70
N ARG A 133 5.74 -6.99 9.53
CA ARG A 133 5.88 -7.90 8.41
C ARG A 133 6.66 -9.17 8.82
N HIS A 134 6.00 -10.32 8.78
CA HIS A 134 6.57 -11.65 9.05
C HIS A 134 6.33 -12.58 7.87
N CYS A 135 7.30 -12.71 6.96
CA CYS A 135 7.12 -13.47 5.72
C CYS A 135 7.11 -15.02 5.91
N PRO A 136 6.44 -15.76 5.00
CA PRO A 136 6.56 -17.21 4.89
C PRO A 136 7.96 -17.63 4.40
N ALA A 137 8.44 -18.79 4.84
CA ALA A 137 9.62 -19.42 4.26
C ALA A 137 9.32 -19.96 2.85
N LYS A 138 10.35 -20.16 2.01
CA LYS A 138 10.18 -20.63 0.60
C LYS A 138 9.26 -21.86 0.44
N LYS A 139 9.33 -22.82 1.37
CA LYS A 139 8.50 -24.04 1.38
C LYS A 139 7.03 -23.83 1.75
N GLU A 140 6.68 -22.66 2.26
CA GLU A 140 5.32 -22.27 2.67
C GLU A 140 4.63 -21.39 1.61
N LEU A 141 5.31 -21.08 0.50
CA LEU A 141 4.77 -20.26 -0.58
C LEU A 141 3.71 -21.01 -1.37
N LEU A 142 2.57 -20.36 -1.61
CA LEU A 142 1.49 -20.90 -2.43
C LEU A 142 1.88 -20.85 -3.92
N LYS A 143 1.86 -22.01 -4.60
CA LYS A 143 2.12 -22.14 -6.04
C LYS A 143 0.80 -22.20 -6.85
N CYS A 144 -0.13 -21.30 -6.55
CA CYS A 144 -1.47 -21.21 -7.15
C CYS A 144 -1.89 -19.74 -7.35
N LEU A 145 -2.86 -19.49 -8.24
CA LEU A 145 -3.35 -18.14 -8.55
C LEU A 145 -4.40 -17.70 -7.52
N ILE A 146 -4.27 -16.49 -6.96
CA ILE A 146 -5.17 -16.01 -5.89
C ILE A 146 -6.49 -15.50 -6.50
N PRO A 147 -7.66 -16.09 -6.14
CA PRO A 147 -8.93 -15.68 -6.71
C PRO A 147 -9.38 -14.29 -6.28
N ALA A 148 -10.08 -13.59 -7.17
CA ALA A 148 -10.93 -12.47 -6.80
C ALA A 148 -12.18 -12.97 -6.05
N PRO A 149 -12.74 -12.20 -5.09
CA PRO A 149 -13.96 -12.59 -4.39
C PRO A 149 -15.16 -12.73 -5.35
N PRO A 150 -16.20 -13.51 -4.97
CA PRO A 150 -17.46 -13.60 -5.71
C PRO A 150 -18.04 -12.23 -6.08
N GLY A 151 -18.38 -12.04 -7.36
CA GLY A 151 -18.96 -10.78 -7.85
C GLY A 151 -18.04 -9.55 -7.82
N TYR A 152 -16.72 -9.73 -7.71
CA TYR A 152 -15.72 -8.65 -7.82
C TYR A 152 -15.96 -7.79 -9.07
N ARG A 153 -15.70 -6.48 -8.99
CA ARG A 153 -15.83 -5.54 -10.11
C ARG A 153 -14.64 -4.60 -10.19
N ASN A 154 -14.33 -4.10 -11.38
CA ASN A 154 -13.34 -3.03 -11.51
C ASN A 154 -13.75 -1.78 -10.71
N PRO A 155 -12.81 -1.06 -10.08
CA PRO A 155 -13.09 0.18 -9.36
C PRO A 155 -13.82 1.21 -10.21
N PHE A 156 -14.51 2.13 -9.54
CA PHE A 156 -15.05 3.32 -10.20
C PHE A 156 -13.91 4.15 -10.81
N PRO A 157 -14.09 4.73 -12.02
CA PRO A 157 -13.12 5.68 -12.58
C PRO A 157 -12.80 6.83 -11.62
N TRP A 158 -11.53 7.24 -11.54
CA TRP A 158 -11.15 8.43 -10.79
C TRP A 158 -11.76 9.69 -11.44
N PRO A 159 -12.35 10.65 -10.69
CA PRO A 159 -12.31 10.79 -9.23
C PRO A 159 -13.48 10.17 -8.46
N ALA A 160 -14.40 9.43 -9.10
CA ALA A 160 -15.57 8.86 -8.42
C ALA A 160 -15.20 7.80 -7.37
N SER A 161 -14.16 7.00 -7.63
CA SER A 161 -13.58 6.05 -6.67
C SER A 161 -13.12 6.69 -5.35
N ARG A 162 -12.72 7.97 -5.36
CA ARG A 162 -12.34 8.69 -4.13
C ARG A 162 -13.43 8.61 -3.06
N GLY A 163 -14.70 8.60 -3.47
CA GLY A 163 -15.87 8.55 -2.57
C GLY A 163 -16.62 7.22 -2.55
N MET A 164 -16.26 6.24 -3.37
CA MET A 164 -17.04 4.99 -3.55
C MET A 164 -16.17 3.76 -3.83
N ALA A 165 -16.58 2.61 -3.29
CA ALA A 165 -16.06 1.29 -3.65
C ALA A 165 -17.20 0.27 -3.76
N TRP A 166 -17.00 -0.84 -4.44
CA TRP A 166 -17.99 -1.92 -4.53
C TRP A 166 -18.01 -2.77 -3.26
N PHE A 167 -19.18 -3.21 -2.82
CA PHE A 167 -19.31 -4.11 -1.67
C PHE A 167 -18.58 -5.44 -1.90
N ALA A 168 -18.76 -6.03 -3.09
CA ALA A 168 -18.17 -7.32 -3.46
C ALA A 168 -16.63 -7.34 -3.50
N ASN A 169 -15.98 -6.18 -3.63
CA ASN A 169 -14.51 -6.10 -3.67
C ASN A 169 -13.86 -6.23 -2.28
N VAL A 170 -14.62 -5.90 -1.24
CA VAL A 170 -14.21 -5.90 0.17
C VAL A 170 -15.44 -6.29 1.01
N PRO A 171 -15.85 -7.57 1.01
CA PRO A 171 -17.18 -8.01 1.46
C PRO A 171 -17.40 -8.01 2.99
N HIS A 172 -16.77 -7.09 3.69
CA HIS A 172 -16.71 -6.94 5.15
C HIS A 172 -17.61 -5.79 5.63
N LYS A 173 -18.35 -6.01 6.72
CA LYS A 173 -19.29 -5.03 7.30
C LYS A 173 -18.82 -4.48 8.64
N GLU A 174 -17.82 -5.09 9.24
CA GLU A 174 -17.32 -4.88 10.60
C GLU A 174 -16.97 -3.39 10.82
N LEU A 175 -16.15 -2.82 9.93
CA LEU A 175 -15.79 -1.40 9.96
C LEU A 175 -17.01 -0.47 9.79
N THR A 176 -17.99 -0.88 8.98
CA THR A 176 -19.23 -0.09 8.77
C THR A 176 -20.15 -0.08 9.98
N VAL A 177 -20.17 -1.18 10.75
CA VAL A 177 -20.92 -1.27 12.01
C VAL A 177 -20.21 -0.47 13.10
N GLU A 178 -18.91 -0.67 13.29
CA GLU A 178 -18.15 0.00 14.35
C GLU A 178 -17.98 1.51 14.16
N LYS A 179 -17.81 1.98 12.91
CA LYS A 179 -17.51 3.39 12.62
C LYS A 179 -18.71 4.15 12.03
N ALA A 180 -19.91 3.57 12.07
CA ALA A 180 -21.16 4.17 11.60
C ALA A 180 -21.35 5.61 12.11
N VAL A 181 -21.19 5.82 13.42
CA VAL A 181 -21.37 7.11 14.10
C VAL A 181 -20.30 8.15 13.69
N GLN A 182 -19.13 7.69 13.24
CA GLN A 182 -17.99 8.56 12.88
C GLN A 182 -18.03 8.99 11.40
N ASN A 183 -18.99 8.52 10.61
CA ASN A 183 -19.10 8.80 9.17
C ASN A 183 -17.83 8.47 8.35
N TRP A 184 -17.09 7.42 8.70
CA TRP A 184 -15.93 6.99 7.90
C TRP A 184 -16.38 6.33 6.58
N ILE A 185 -17.38 5.46 6.68
CA ILE A 185 -17.86 4.58 5.62
C ILE A 185 -19.35 4.30 5.88
N ARG A 186 -20.14 4.17 4.81
CA ARG A 186 -21.56 3.77 4.85
C ARG A 186 -21.82 2.71 3.79
N VAL A 187 -22.65 1.71 4.09
CA VAL A 187 -23.17 0.78 3.07
C VAL A 187 -24.36 1.45 2.37
N ASP A 188 -24.38 1.39 1.04
CA ASP A 188 -25.45 1.90 0.18
C ASP A 188 -25.68 0.90 -0.97
N GLY A 189 -26.66 0.00 -0.78
CA GLY A 189 -26.92 -1.09 -1.73
C GLY A 189 -25.71 -2.00 -1.94
N ASP A 190 -25.21 -2.06 -3.18
CA ASP A 190 -24.04 -2.83 -3.59
C ASP A 190 -22.70 -2.06 -3.46
N LYS A 191 -22.70 -0.92 -2.77
CA LYS A 191 -21.55 0.00 -2.66
C LYS A 191 -21.24 0.37 -1.22
N PHE A 192 -19.98 0.74 -1.01
CA PHE A 192 -19.56 1.58 0.12
C PHE A 192 -19.43 3.02 -0.32
N ARG A 193 -19.89 3.96 0.51
CA ARG A 193 -19.66 5.41 0.37
C ARG A 193 -18.73 5.92 1.45
N PHE A 194 -17.80 6.80 1.08
CA PHE A 194 -16.80 7.40 1.95
C PHE A 194 -17.01 8.93 1.97
N PRO A 195 -17.84 9.47 2.88
CA PRO A 195 -18.12 10.91 2.93
C PRO A 195 -16.94 11.72 3.48
N GLY A 196 -15.80 11.08 3.80
CA GLY A 196 -14.59 11.74 4.27
C GLY A 196 -14.65 12.20 5.72
N GLY A 197 -15.68 11.83 6.49
CA GLY A 197 -15.82 12.16 7.90
C GLY A 197 -14.91 11.32 8.80
N GLY A 198 -14.64 11.84 10.00
CA GLY A 198 -13.89 11.12 11.03
C GLY A 198 -13.83 11.87 12.35
N THR A 199 -13.29 11.21 13.38
CA THR A 199 -13.40 11.65 14.79
C THR A 199 -12.74 12.99 15.08
N MET A 200 -11.74 13.40 14.27
CA MET A 200 -11.10 14.73 14.35
C MET A 200 -11.50 15.67 13.21
N PHE A 201 -12.31 15.19 12.27
CA PHE A 201 -12.78 15.95 11.13
C PHE A 201 -14.30 15.69 10.94
N PRO A 202 -15.12 16.16 11.90
CA PRO A 202 -16.57 15.94 11.88
C PRO A 202 -17.26 16.63 10.69
N ASN A 203 -16.66 17.72 10.19
CA ASN A 203 -17.08 18.45 9.00
C ASN A 203 -16.50 17.87 7.70
N GLY A 204 -15.81 16.73 7.76
CA GLY A 204 -15.11 16.10 6.63
C GLY A 204 -13.63 16.50 6.52
N ALA A 205 -12.84 15.62 5.91
CA ALA A 205 -11.40 15.78 5.77
C ALA A 205 -10.97 17.04 5.00
N ASP A 206 -11.79 17.56 4.08
CA ASP A 206 -11.47 18.76 3.28
C ASP A 206 -11.43 20.02 4.16
N ALA A 207 -12.44 20.23 5.00
CA ALA A 207 -12.50 21.35 5.95
C ALA A 207 -11.34 21.28 6.96
N TYR A 208 -10.99 20.09 7.44
CA TYR A 208 -9.83 19.88 8.31
C TYR A 208 -8.49 20.17 7.60
N ILE A 209 -8.39 19.93 6.30
CA ILE A 209 -7.22 20.33 5.49
C ILE A 209 -7.18 21.86 5.34
N ASP A 210 -8.33 22.55 5.22
CA ASP A 210 -8.38 24.02 5.24
C ASP A 210 -8.04 24.62 6.61
N ASP A 211 -8.39 23.95 7.72
CA ASP A 211 -7.94 24.35 9.06
C ASP A 211 -6.40 24.24 9.20
N ILE A 212 -5.77 23.23 8.57
CA ILE A 212 -4.30 23.12 8.51
C ILE A 212 -3.70 24.20 7.58
N ASP A 213 -4.33 24.48 6.43
CA ASP A 213 -3.86 25.47 5.43
C ASP A 213 -3.84 26.92 5.99
N GLN A 214 -4.68 27.20 6.98
CA GLN A 214 -4.66 28.45 7.76
C GLN A 214 -3.46 28.55 8.73
N LEU A 215 -2.88 27.42 9.14
CA LEU A 215 -1.79 27.34 10.12
C LEU A 215 -0.40 27.27 9.44
N ILE A 216 -0.30 26.52 8.33
CA ILE A 216 0.85 26.39 7.45
C ILE A 216 0.36 26.32 5.99
N SER A 217 1.06 26.93 5.03
CA SER A 217 0.58 26.89 3.64
C SER A 217 0.73 25.49 3.03
N LEU A 218 -0.38 24.95 2.53
CA LEU A 218 -0.45 23.71 1.77
C LEU A 218 -0.50 23.93 0.24
N ARG A 219 -0.50 25.19 -0.21
CA ARG A 219 -0.74 25.59 -1.62
C ARG A 219 0.46 26.22 -2.31
N ASP A 220 1.51 26.60 -1.59
CA ASP A 220 2.66 27.33 -2.13
C ASP A 220 3.72 26.43 -2.81
N GLY A 221 3.44 25.14 -2.95
CA GLY A 221 4.33 24.12 -3.54
C GLY A 221 5.50 23.70 -2.67
N SER A 222 5.63 24.17 -1.42
CA SER A 222 6.69 23.73 -0.51
C SER A 222 6.49 22.29 0.00
N ILE A 223 5.25 21.92 0.28
CA ILE A 223 4.83 20.57 0.69
C ILE A 223 4.34 19.82 -0.55
N ARG A 224 4.91 18.64 -0.82
CA ARG A 224 4.53 17.77 -1.94
C ARG A 224 4.31 16.32 -1.51
N THR A 225 5.14 15.80 -0.60
CA THR A 225 5.04 14.44 -0.08
C THR A 225 4.70 14.43 1.40
N ALA A 226 3.66 13.68 1.78
CA ALA A 226 3.21 13.55 3.17
C ALA A 226 3.21 12.10 3.65
N LEU A 227 3.41 11.88 4.95
CA LEU A 227 3.28 10.59 5.64
C LEU A 227 2.07 10.63 6.57
N ASP A 228 1.21 9.62 6.53
CA ASP A 228 -0.02 9.57 7.33
C ASP A 228 -0.09 8.26 8.14
N THR A 229 0.14 8.39 9.45
CA THR A 229 0.27 7.26 10.37
C THR A 229 -1.07 6.91 11.01
N GLY A 230 -1.50 5.65 10.92
CA GLY A 230 -2.81 5.22 11.44
C GLY A 230 -3.98 5.75 10.61
N CYS A 231 -3.80 5.75 9.28
CA CYS A 231 -4.62 6.46 8.29
C CYS A 231 -6.12 6.10 8.24
N GLY A 232 -6.55 5.02 8.89
CA GLY A 232 -7.88 4.45 8.67
C GLY A 232 -8.08 4.10 7.20
N VAL A 233 -9.17 4.60 6.61
CA VAL A 233 -9.46 4.51 5.17
C VAL A 233 -8.73 5.56 4.31
N ALA A 234 -7.68 6.21 4.83
CA ALA A 234 -6.86 7.23 4.17
C ALA A 234 -7.61 8.48 3.66
N SER A 235 -8.70 8.90 4.33
CA SER A 235 -9.49 10.07 3.91
C SER A 235 -8.68 11.36 3.87
N TRP A 236 -7.73 11.59 4.78
CA TRP A 236 -6.87 12.77 4.74
C TRP A 236 -6.01 12.81 3.47
N GLY A 237 -5.29 11.71 3.17
CA GLY A 237 -4.53 11.58 1.92
C GLY A 237 -5.39 11.68 0.65
N ALA A 238 -6.61 11.14 0.68
CA ALA A 238 -7.55 11.19 -0.45
C ALA A 238 -7.99 12.62 -0.83
N TYR A 239 -8.12 13.52 0.15
CA TYR A 239 -8.53 14.91 -0.07
C TYR A 239 -7.32 15.85 -0.28
N LEU A 240 -6.15 15.56 0.30
CA LEU A 240 -4.89 16.28 0.04
C LEU A 240 -4.44 16.28 -1.42
N LEU A 241 -4.86 15.28 -2.21
CA LEU A 241 -4.64 15.26 -3.66
C LEU A 241 -5.18 16.53 -4.36
N SER A 242 -6.20 17.19 -3.81
CA SER A 242 -6.71 18.47 -4.32
C SER A 242 -5.73 19.65 -4.15
N ARG A 243 -4.73 19.51 -3.27
CA ARG A 243 -3.66 20.48 -3.02
C ARG A 243 -2.35 20.11 -3.74
N ASN A 244 -2.38 19.14 -4.65
CA ASN A 244 -1.19 18.50 -5.22
C ASN A 244 -0.23 17.91 -4.17
N ILE A 245 -0.75 17.48 -3.01
CA ILE A 245 0.04 16.76 -1.99
C ILE A 245 -0.27 15.26 -2.14
N THR A 246 0.78 14.47 -2.39
CA THR A 246 0.66 13.00 -2.43
C THR A 246 1.07 12.43 -1.09
N THR A 247 0.12 11.79 -0.43
CA THR A 247 0.30 11.16 0.88
C THR A 247 0.60 9.68 0.74
N MET A 248 1.58 9.19 1.50
CA MET A 248 1.76 7.77 1.78
C MET A 248 1.09 7.44 3.11
N SER A 249 -0.08 6.81 3.05
CA SER A 249 -0.85 6.40 4.24
C SER A 249 -0.47 4.98 4.67
N PHE A 250 -0.36 4.73 5.97
CA PHE A 250 -0.17 3.35 6.46
C PHE A 250 -0.92 3.06 7.76
N ALA A 251 -1.34 1.81 7.90
CA ALA A 251 -1.90 1.23 9.10
C ALA A 251 -1.57 -0.28 9.17
N PRO A 252 -1.51 -0.89 10.37
CA PRO A 252 -1.33 -2.33 10.48
C PRO A 252 -2.56 -3.05 9.94
N ARG A 253 -2.42 -4.32 9.55
CA ARG A 253 -3.58 -5.18 9.27
C ARG A 253 -4.46 -5.22 10.52
N ASP A 254 -5.70 -4.75 10.38
CA ASP A 254 -6.57 -4.46 11.51
C ASP A 254 -7.56 -5.61 11.82
N SER A 255 -8.18 -5.55 12.99
CA SER A 255 -9.18 -6.53 13.45
C SER A 255 -10.52 -6.43 12.72
N HIS A 256 -10.74 -5.39 11.93
CA HIS A 256 -11.94 -5.15 11.12
C HIS A 256 -11.64 -5.37 9.62
N GLU A 257 -10.56 -6.14 9.37
CA GLU A 257 -10.13 -6.84 8.16
C GLU A 257 -9.94 -6.05 6.85
N ALA A 258 -10.04 -4.72 6.81
CA ALA A 258 -10.12 -4.00 5.53
C ALA A 258 -9.58 -2.55 5.43
N GLN A 259 -9.06 -1.90 6.47
CA GLN A 259 -8.85 -0.43 6.46
C GLN A 259 -8.00 0.09 5.28
N VAL A 260 -6.82 -0.52 5.05
CA VAL A 260 -5.93 -0.16 3.93
C VAL A 260 -6.49 -0.63 2.58
N GLN A 261 -7.17 -1.78 2.54
CA GLN A 261 -7.82 -2.29 1.31
C GLN A 261 -8.88 -1.29 0.78
N PHE A 262 -9.67 -0.67 1.66
CA PHE A 262 -10.60 0.38 1.27
C PHE A 262 -9.90 1.61 0.66
N ALA A 263 -8.74 2.03 1.18
CA ALA A 263 -7.98 3.13 0.58
C ALA A 263 -7.51 2.77 -0.85
N LEU A 264 -7.03 1.53 -1.02
CA LEU A 264 -6.53 1.03 -2.31
C LEU A 264 -7.65 0.87 -3.36
N GLU A 265 -8.83 0.33 -2.98
CA GLU A 265 -10.02 0.28 -3.86
C GLU A 265 -10.54 1.66 -4.27
N ARG A 266 -10.31 2.69 -3.44
CA ARG A 266 -10.69 4.08 -3.73
C ARG A 266 -9.66 4.83 -4.59
N GLY A 267 -8.54 4.20 -4.94
CA GLY A 267 -7.49 4.84 -5.72
C GLY A 267 -6.58 5.78 -4.93
N VAL A 268 -6.39 5.51 -3.63
CA VAL A 268 -5.60 6.32 -2.69
C VAL A 268 -4.32 5.56 -2.29
N PRO A 269 -3.13 6.18 -2.29
CA PRO A 269 -1.89 5.49 -1.94
C PRO A 269 -1.89 5.08 -0.46
N ALA A 270 -1.81 3.77 -0.21
CA ALA A 270 -1.68 3.23 1.14
C ALA A 270 -0.89 1.91 1.15
N VAL A 271 -0.31 1.55 2.30
CA VAL A 271 0.39 0.28 2.53
C VAL A 271 0.04 -0.33 3.89
N ILE A 272 0.19 -1.65 4.02
CA ILE A 272 0.12 -2.30 5.33
C ILE A 272 1.46 -2.06 6.02
N GLY A 273 1.43 -1.57 7.28
CA GLY A 273 2.65 -1.31 8.03
C GLY A 273 2.40 -0.78 9.44
N VAL A 274 3.43 -0.81 10.28
CA VAL A 274 3.34 -0.40 11.70
C VAL A 274 4.64 0.27 12.14
N LEU A 275 4.54 1.20 13.10
CA LEU A 275 5.67 1.68 13.88
C LEU A 275 5.85 0.74 15.09
N ALA A 276 6.93 -0.04 15.10
CA ALA A 276 7.18 -1.10 16.11
C ALA A 276 8.65 -1.20 16.53
N SER A 277 9.46 -2.01 15.84
CA SER A 277 10.90 -2.16 16.07
C SER A 277 11.77 -1.93 14.82
N ASN A 278 11.23 -2.17 13.62
CA ASN A 278 11.88 -1.84 12.35
C ASN A 278 11.63 -0.37 11.94
N ARG A 279 12.57 0.22 11.21
CA ARG A 279 12.38 1.49 10.50
C ARG A 279 11.29 1.34 9.45
N LEU A 280 10.54 2.41 9.18
CA LEU A 280 9.64 2.50 8.04
C LEU A 280 10.47 2.38 6.74
N PRO A 281 9.99 1.71 5.68
CA PRO A 281 10.75 1.36 4.47
C PRO A 281 10.98 2.56 3.51
N TYR A 282 11.24 3.74 4.09
CA TYR A 282 11.49 5.00 3.43
C TYR A 282 12.93 5.49 3.74
N PRO A 283 13.55 6.24 2.83
CA PRO A 283 14.86 6.86 3.07
C PRO A 283 14.75 7.96 4.11
N SER A 284 15.88 8.48 4.58
CA SER A 284 15.86 9.71 5.36
C SER A 284 15.43 10.91 4.50
N ARG A 285 14.83 11.93 5.12
CA ARG A 285 14.40 13.17 4.43
C ARG A 285 13.43 12.89 3.24
N ALA A 286 12.53 11.93 3.39
CA ALA A 286 11.55 11.48 2.40
C ALA A 286 10.29 12.37 2.31
N PHE A 287 9.80 12.90 3.44
CA PHE A 287 8.52 13.61 3.51
C PHE A 287 8.69 15.08 3.87
N ASP A 288 7.87 15.95 3.28
CA ASP A 288 7.78 17.37 3.65
C ASP A 288 6.89 17.57 4.90
N MET A 289 5.95 16.65 5.11
CA MET A 289 4.98 16.68 6.21
C MET A 289 4.70 15.26 6.73
N ALA A 290 4.47 15.11 8.04
CA ALA A 290 4.01 13.88 8.68
C ALA A 290 2.79 14.15 9.57
N HIS A 291 1.82 13.24 9.61
CA HIS A 291 0.51 13.45 10.23
C HIS A 291 0.05 12.24 11.04
N CYS A 292 -0.57 12.52 12.19
CA CYS A 292 -1.34 11.58 12.99
C CYS A 292 -2.64 12.25 13.48
N SER A 293 -3.78 11.63 13.22
CA SER A 293 -5.08 12.00 13.81
C SER A 293 -5.58 10.83 14.66
N ARG A 294 -5.46 10.93 15.99
CA ARG A 294 -5.78 9.85 16.98
C ARG A 294 -5.21 8.47 16.62
N CYS A 295 -4.00 8.41 16.08
CA CYS A 295 -3.37 7.16 15.62
C CYS A 295 -3.03 6.14 16.74
N LEU A 296 -3.26 6.48 18.02
CA LEU A 296 -2.98 5.66 19.21
C LEU A 296 -1.50 5.22 19.35
N ILE A 297 -0.59 5.93 18.69
CA ILE A 297 0.86 5.72 18.83
C ILE A 297 1.32 6.48 20.09
N PRO A 298 1.96 5.81 21.06
CA PRO A 298 2.44 6.47 22.27
C PRO A 298 3.78 7.17 21.99
N TRP A 299 3.71 8.32 21.30
CA TRP A 299 4.84 9.09 20.80
C TRP A 299 5.91 9.47 21.85
N HIS A 300 5.51 9.55 23.12
CA HIS A 300 6.39 9.90 24.24
C HIS A 300 7.05 8.69 24.95
N LEU A 301 6.61 7.46 24.66
CA LEU A 301 7.17 6.25 25.27
C LEU A 301 8.39 5.74 24.50
N TYR A 302 9.08 4.76 25.08
CA TYR A 302 10.26 4.10 24.50
C TYR A 302 11.36 5.11 24.11
N ASP A 303 11.64 6.07 25.00
CA ASP A 303 12.58 7.18 24.81
C ASP A 303 12.34 7.99 23.52
N GLY A 304 11.08 8.07 23.07
CA GLY A 304 10.67 8.79 21.87
C GLY A 304 10.94 8.06 20.55
N LEU A 305 11.22 6.75 20.58
CA LEU A 305 11.61 5.93 19.42
C LEU A 305 10.78 6.19 18.14
N TYR A 306 9.45 6.30 18.28
CA TYR A 306 8.57 6.53 17.13
C TYR A 306 8.68 7.95 16.57
N LEU A 307 8.88 8.97 17.42
CA LEU A 307 9.07 10.34 16.95
C LEU A 307 10.48 10.53 16.37
N ILE A 308 11.48 9.79 16.85
CA ILE A 308 12.82 9.68 16.24
C ILE A 308 12.73 9.10 14.82
N GLU A 309 11.92 8.08 14.60
CA GLU A 309 11.71 7.51 13.26
C GLU A 309 10.97 8.48 12.33
N VAL A 310 9.97 9.21 12.84
CA VAL A 310 9.35 10.31 12.08
C VAL A 310 10.39 11.38 11.76
N ASP A 311 11.27 11.76 12.70
CA ASP A 311 12.37 12.69 12.44
C ASP A 311 13.28 12.19 11.31
N ARG A 312 13.70 10.92 11.33
CA ARG A 312 14.56 10.35 10.27
C ARG A 312 13.95 10.56 8.87
N VAL A 313 12.66 10.23 8.71
CA VAL A 313 11.99 10.31 7.39
C VAL A 313 11.50 11.72 7.04
N LEU A 314 11.35 12.64 8.01
CA LEU A 314 10.93 14.02 7.79
C LEU A 314 12.11 14.89 7.30
N ARG A 315 11.85 15.75 6.31
CA ARG A 315 12.83 16.70 5.79
C ARG A 315 13.20 17.77 6.82
N PRO A 316 14.42 18.33 6.74
CA PRO A 316 14.77 19.51 7.53
C PRO A 316 13.84 20.67 7.16
N GLY A 317 13.26 21.34 8.16
CA GLY A 317 12.20 22.33 7.96
C GLY A 317 10.79 21.77 7.76
N GLY A 318 10.64 20.44 7.66
CA GLY A 318 9.35 19.77 7.49
C GLY A 318 8.48 19.80 8.75
N TYR A 319 7.19 19.53 8.55
CA TYR A 319 6.17 19.67 9.60
C TYR A 319 5.70 18.32 10.14
N TRP A 320 5.48 18.24 11.46
CA TRP A 320 4.72 17.17 12.08
C TRP A 320 3.42 17.71 12.67
N ILE A 321 2.30 17.08 12.32
CA ILE A 321 0.96 17.45 12.73
C ILE A 321 0.38 16.32 13.59
N LEU A 322 0.00 16.66 14.82
CA LEU A 322 -0.76 15.78 15.70
C LEU A 322 -2.15 16.36 15.94
N SER A 323 -3.18 15.52 15.88
CA SER A 323 -4.55 15.94 16.18
C SER A 323 -5.33 14.93 17.02
N GLY A 324 -6.11 15.46 17.96
CA GLY A 324 -6.75 14.69 19.02
C GLY A 324 -5.82 14.42 20.21
N PRO A 325 -6.13 13.44 21.08
CA PRO A 325 -5.45 13.27 22.36
C PRO A 325 -3.92 13.15 22.20
N PRO A 326 -3.13 13.86 23.03
CA PRO A 326 -3.57 14.70 24.16
C PRO A 326 -3.92 16.15 23.79
N ILE A 327 -3.74 16.60 22.54
CA ILE A 327 -3.94 18.01 22.13
C ILE A 327 -5.36 18.49 22.43
N HIS A 328 -5.49 19.69 22.99
CA HIS A 328 -6.78 20.30 23.38
C HIS A 328 -7.54 19.56 24.50
N TRP A 329 -6.87 18.69 25.27
CA TRP A 329 -7.46 17.93 26.39
C TRP A 329 -8.28 18.78 27.37
N LYS A 330 -7.89 20.03 27.61
CA LYS A 330 -8.57 20.97 28.53
C LYS A 330 -10.08 21.10 28.24
N ARG A 331 -10.46 20.98 26.96
CA ARG A 331 -11.86 21.02 26.51
C ARG A 331 -12.50 19.62 26.44
N HIS A 332 -11.74 18.60 26.05
CA HIS A 332 -12.28 17.31 25.64
C HIS A 332 -12.11 16.13 26.61
N TRP A 333 -11.33 16.26 27.69
CA TRP A 333 -10.99 15.16 28.63
C TRP A 333 -12.18 14.27 29.04
N LYS A 334 -13.33 14.88 29.40
CA LYS A 334 -14.56 14.16 29.78
C LYS A 334 -15.05 13.20 28.68
N GLY A 335 -15.00 13.63 27.43
CA GLY A 335 -15.47 12.85 26.28
C GLY A 335 -14.48 11.79 25.81
N TRP A 336 -13.31 11.67 26.45
CA TRP A 336 -12.30 10.66 26.16
C TRP A 336 -12.13 9.66 27.31
N GLU A 337 -12.94 9.75 28.36
CA GLU A 337 -12.90 8.88 29.54
C GLU A 337 -11.53 8.83 30.26
N ARG A 338 -10.79 9.94 30.19
CA ARG A 338 -9.47 10.14 30.80
C ARG A 338 -9.47 11.31 31.77
N THR A 339 -8.46 11.43 32.63
CA THR A 339 -8.41 12.50 33.63
C THR A 339 -7.84 13.78 33.00
N LYS A 340 -7.57 14.80 33.81
CA LYS A 340 -6.86 16.00 33.32
C LYS A 340 -5.35 15.81 33.44
N GLU A 341 -4.96 15.13 34.51
CA GLU A 341 -3.61 14.89 34.97
C GLU A 341 -2.89 13.99 33.96
N ASP A 342 -3.50 12.86 33.56
CA ASP A 342 -2.87 11.91 32.64
C ASP A 342 -2.71 12.47 31.21
N LEU A 343 -3.69 13.24 30.72
CA LEU A 343 -3.60 13.94 29.44
C LEU A 343 -2.59 15.09 29.46
N ASN A 344 -2.49 15.82 30.59
CA ASN A 344 -1.48 16.86 30.77
C ASN A 344 -0.07 16.27 30.85
N GLU A 345 0.11 15.17 31.59
CA GLU A 345 1.38 14.42 31.67
C GLU A 345 1.78 13.90 30.29
N GLU A 346 0.84 13.33 29.53
CA GLU A 346 1.09 12.83 28.17
C GLU A 346 1.48 13.95 27.20
N GLN A 347 0.78 15.09 27.19
CA GLN A 347 1.18 16.24 26.37
C GLN A 347 2.55 16.77 26.78
N THR A 348 2.81 16.89 28.09
CA THR A 348 4.09 17.38 28.61
C THR A 348 5.24 16.44 28.26
N ALA A 349 5.03 15.13 28.33
CA ALA A 349 6.02 14.12 27.96
C ALA A 349 6.30 14.14 26.44
N LEU A 350 5.26 14.27 25.62
CA LEU A 350 5.39 14.43 24.17
C LEU A 350 6.18 15.69 23.81
N GLU A 351 5.82 16.83 24.40
CA GLU A 351 6.49 18.11 24.12
C GLU A 351 7.97 18.06 24.49
N LYS A 352 8.32 17.44 25.63
CA LYS A 352 9.72 17.16 26.01
C LYS A 352 10.46 16.28 25.00
N VAL A 353 9.82 15.26 24.43
CA VAL A 353 10.44 14.44 23.38
C VAL A 353 10.69 15.28 22.13
N ALA A 354 9.70 16.08 21.68
CA ALA A 354 9.87 16.96 20.52
C ALA A 354 10.99 18.02 20.73
N GLU A 355 11.04 18.65 21.92
CA GLU A 355 12.14 19.54 22.31
C GLU A 355 13.49 18.81 22.32
N SER A 356 13.53 17.56 22.76
CA SER A 356 14.73 16.73 22.73
C SER A 356 15.21 16.39 21.30
N LEU A 357 14.33 16.45 20.31
CA LEU A 357 14.66 16.37 18.88
C LEU A 357 14.98 17.74 18.27
N CYS A 358 15.05 18.79 19.10
CA CYS A 358 15.24 20.18 18.70
C CYS A 358 14.12 20.73 17.79
N TRP A 359 12.93 20.13 17.83
CA TRP A 359 11.76 20.60 17.11
C TRP A 359 11.11 21.78 17.84
N LYS A 360 10.48 22.68 17.07
CA LYS A 360 9.73 23.82 17.61
C LYS A 360 8.24 23.62 17.40
N LYS A 361 7.42 23.71 18.46
CA LYS A 361 5.96 23.87 18.29
C LYS A 361 5.69 25.26 17.70
N ILE A 362 5.13 25.32 16.49
CA ILE A 362 4.91 26.57 15.75
C ILE A 362 3.46 27.05 15.84
N LYS A 363 2.51 26.13 16.01
CA LYS A 363 1.07 26.38 16.09
C LYS A 363 0.39 25.35 17.00
N GLU A 364 -0.60 25.78 17.75
CA GLU A 364 -1.59 24.93 18.41
C GLU A 364 -2.92 25.70 18.37
N GLN A 365 -3.92 25.16 17.68
CA GLN A 365 -5.23 25.80 17.50
C GLN A 365 -6.32 24.74 17.39
N GLY A 366 -7.34 24.85 18.24
CA GLY A 366 -8.35 23.80 18.39
C GLY A 366 -7.68 22.46 18.68
N ASP A 367 -8.08 21.41 17.97
CA ASP A 367 -7.55 20.06 18.15
C ASP A 367 -6.22 19.79 17.40
N ILE A 368 -5.63 20.79 16.73
CA ILE A 368 -4.44 20.65 15.88
C ILE A 368 -3.22 21.27 16.56
N ALA A 369 -2.13 20.52 16.67
CA ALA A 369 -0.81 21.03 17.02
C ALA A 369 0.21 20.71 15.91
N ILE A 370 1.08 21.68 15.60
CA ILE A 370 2.08 21.59 14.54
C ILE A 370 3.46 21.92 15.09
N TRP A 371 4.40 21.00 14.88
CA TRP A 371 5.82 21.18 15.13
C TRP A 371 6.58 21.27 13.80
N GLN A 372 7.71 21.96 13.84
CA GLN A 372 8.64 22.02 12.71
C GLN A 372 10.00 21.44 13.12
N LYS A 373 10.50 20.51 12.30
CA LYS A 373 11.86 19.98 12.39
C LYS A 373 12.87 21.06 12.00
N PRO A 374 14.02 21.22 12.69
CA PRO A 374 15.00 22.24 12.32
C PRO A 374 15.57 22.03 10.90
N PHE A 375 15.96 23.13 10.25
CA PHE A 375 16.53 23.10 8.88
C PHE A 375 17.94 22.48 8.82
N ASN A 376 18.66 22.43 9.94
CA ASN A 376 19.94 21.76 10.11
C ASN A 376 20.20 21.48 11.61
N HIS A 377 21.30 20.80 11.93
CA HIS A 377 21.64 20.44 13.31
C HIS A 377 22.65 21.37 14.01
N MET A 378 23.00 22.54 13.47
CA MET A 378 24.04 23.40 14.08
C MET A 378 23.69 23.80 15.53
N ASP A 379 22.54 24.42 15.74
CA ASP A 379 22.10 24.85 17.07
C ASP A 379 21.71 23.65 17.96
N CYS A 380 21.12 22.62 17.36
CA CYS A 380 20.76 21.38 18.05
C CYS A 380 22.00 20.68 18.66
N LYS A 381 23.11 20.60 17.91
CA LYS A 381 24.39 20.07 18.40
C LYS A 381 24.97 20.89 19.55
N VAL A 382 24.74 22.20 19.59
CA VAL A 382 25.18 23.07 20.70
C VAL A 382 24.33 22.80 21.94
N ALA A 383 23.00 22.79 21.81
CA ALA A 383 22.08 22.47 22.92
C ALA A 383 22.34 21.06 23.50
N LYS A 384 22.64 20.08 22.65
CA LYS A 384 22.99 18.70 23.04
C LYS A 384 24.35 18.55 23.73
N LYS A 385 25.19 19.58 23.81
CA LYS A 385 26.34 19.60 24.73
C LYS A 385 25.92 19.83 26.20
N GLN A 386 24.72 20.39 26.41
CA GLN A 386 24.15 20.65 27.74
C GLN A 386 23.12 19.59 28.16
N ILE A 387 22.45 18.94 27.20
CA ILE A 387 21.41 17.93 27.41
C ILE A 387 21.92 16.55 26.94
N GLN A 388 22.02 15.57 27.85
CA GLN A 388 22.72 14.30 27.57
C GLN A 388 22.01 13.34 26.59
N LEU A 389 20.68 13.38 26.45
CA LEU A 389 19.92 12.38 25.67
C LEU A 389 18.75 12.98 24.85
N PRO A 390 18.25 12.28 23.81
CA PRO A 390 18.98 11.27 23.04
C PRO A 390 20.21 11.87 22.35
N HIS A 391 21.25 11.06 22.15
CA HIS A 391 22.48 11.44 21.44
C HIS A 391 22.30 11.31 19.91
N PHE A 392 23.25 11.81 19.12
CA PHE A 392 23.28 11.54 17.68
C PHE A 392 23.76 10.12 17.42
N CYS A 393 23.11 9.40 16.51
CA CYS A 393 23.52 8.04 16.14
C CYS A 393 24.97 8.01 15.63
N ALA A 394 25.66 6.89 15.87
CA ALA A 394 26.90 6.59 15.18
C ALA A 394 26.71 6.61 13.65
N ALA A 395 27.81 6.66 12.88
CA ALA A 395 27.82 6.83 11.44
C ALA A 395 27.22 5.63 10.65
N GLN A 396 25.90 5.49 10.72
CA GLN A 396 25.10 4.55 9.94
C GLN A 396 24.61 5.20 8.65
N ASN A 397 24.22 4.37 7.68
CA ASN A 397 23.47 4.84 6.52
C ASN A 397 22.05 5.28 6.96
N PRO A 398 21.68 6.57 6.84
CA PRO A 398 20.38 7.06 7.30
C PRO A 398 19.23 6.63 6.36
N ASP A 399 19.55 6.26 5.12
CA ASP A 399 18.60 5.79 4.13
C ASP A 399 18.37 4.27 4.18
N ALA A 400 19.18 3.53 4.94
CA ALA A 400 18.97 2.09 5.17
C ALA A 400 17.76 1.87 6.10
N ALA A 401 16.76 1.15 5.60
CA ALA A 401 15.51 0.92 6.31
C ALA A 401 14.97 -0.53 6.22
N TRP A 402 15.22 -1.27 5.13
CA TRP A 402 14.65 -2.62 4.94
C TRP A 402 15.16 -3.60 6.00
N TYR A 403 14.27 -4.02 6.91
CA TYR A 403 14.58 -4.78 8.13
C TYR A 403 15.64 -4.15 9.07
N ASN A 404 16.00 -2.88 8.89
CA ASN A 404 16.83 -2.15 9.85
C ASN A 404 16.02 -1.83 11.11
N LYS A 405 16.61 -2.02 12.29
CA LYS A 405 15.97 -1.62 13.55
C LYS A 405 16.00 -0.11 13.76
N MET A 406 14.98 0.40 14.46
CA MET A 406 14.98 1.75 15.01
C MET A 406 15.89 1.80 16.24
N GLU A 407 16.48 2.97 16.49
CA GLU A 407 17.41 3.22 17.59
C GLU A 407 17.02 4.51 18.33
N THR A 408 17.27 4.59 19.63
CA THR A 408 16.94 5.74 20.49
C THR A 408 17.96 6.88 20.37
N CYS A 409 18.34 7.21 19.14
CA CYS A 409 19.32 8.24 18.79
C CYS A 409 18.86 9.08 17.60
N ILE A 410 19.27 10.36 17.55
CA ILE A 410 18.91 11.27 16.47
C ILE A 410 19.75 10.94 15.23
N THR A 411 19.10 10.69 14.09
CA THR A 411 19.81 10.46 12.82
C THR A 411 20.52 11.74 12.38
N PRO A 412 21.85 11.75 12.15
CA PRO A 412 22.55 12.94 11.70
C PRO A 412 22.05 13.45 10.34
N LEU A 413 21.66 14.72 10.28
CA LEU A 413 21.49 15.44 9.01
C LEU A 413 22.85 15.76 8.39
N PRO A 414 22.95 15.92 7.05
CA PRO A 414 24.18 16.34 6.40
C PRO A 414 24.70 17.67 6.97
N GLU A 415 26.03 17.80 7.10
CA GLU A 415 26.66 19.01 7.62
C GLU A 415 26.40 20.24 6.73
N VAL A 416 26.39 21.41 7.36
CA VAL A 416 26.18 22.71 6.71
C VAL A 416 27.27 23.70 7.16
N SER A 417 27.60 24.68 6.32
CA SER A 417 28.60 25.71 6.65
C SER A 417 28.02 26.93 7.34
N SER A 418 26.69 27.11 7.37
CA SER A 418 26.03 28.22 8.06
C SER A 418 24.63 27.87 8.55
N LYS A 419 24.16 28.58 9.58
CA LYS A 419 22.87 28.32 10.24
C LYS A 419 21.65 28.50 9.33
N SER A 420 21.78 29.28 8.25
CA SER A 420 20.70 29.54 7.29
C SER A 420 20.55 28.44 6.21
N GLN A 421 21.51 27.52 6.09
CA GLN A 421 21.46 26.46 5.09
C GLN A 421 20.52 25.33 5.51
N VAL A 422 19.81 24.77 4.51
CA VAL A 422 19.02 23.55 4.66
C VAL A 422 19.94 22.34 4.49
N ALA A 423 19.98 21.47 5.48
CA ALA A 423 20.85 20.29 5.48
C ALA A 423 20.50 19.31 4.36
N GLY A 424 21.49 18.95 3.55
CA GLY A 424 21.29 18.14 2.35
C GLY A 424 20.71 18.93 1.16
N GLY A 425 20.57 20.25 1.25
CA GLY A 425 20.18 21.15 0.16
C GLY A 425 18.70 21.50 0.13
N LEU A 426 18.40 22.72 -0.33
CA LEU A 426 17.04 23.21 -0.53
C LEU A 426 16.46 22.64 -1.84
N LEU A 427 15.25 22.09 -1.77
CA LEU A 427 14.50 21.62 -2.94
C LEU A 427 13.79 22.78 -3.64
N LYS A 428 13.59 22.66 -4.95
CA LYS A 428 12.63 23.50 -5.66
C LYS A 428 11.21 23.21 -5.16
N LYS A 429 10.31 24.17 -5.35
CA LYS A 429 8.88 23.99 -5.09
C LYS A 429 8.24 23.12 -6.16
N TRP A 430 7.05 22.62 -5.89
CA TRP A 430 6.21 21.96 -6.89
C TRP A 430 5.58 23.01 -7.82
N PRO A 431 5.58 22.81 -9.16
CA PRO A 431 5.93 21.59 -9.88
C PRO A 431 7.39 21.47 -10.35
N GLU A 432 8.23 22.51 -10.28
CA GLU A 432 9.59 22.49 -10.87
C GLU A 432 10.48 21.39 -10.29
N ARG A 433 10.22 21.02 -9.02
CA ARG A 433 10.86 19.93 -8.30
C ARG A 433 10.88 18.58 -9.03
N LEU A 434 9.91 18.28 -9.89
CA LEU A 434 9.79 16.98 -10.56
C LEU A 434 10.97 16.66 -11.50
N THR A 435 11.51 17.69 -12.14
CA THR A 435 12.55 17.59 -13.19
C THR A 435 13.83 18.34 -12.83
N ALA A 436 13.84 19.14 -11.76
CA ALA A 436 15.05 19.70 -11.19
C ALA A 436 15.99 18.60 -10.67
N VAL A 437 17.30 18.75 -10.90
CA VAL A 437 18.33 17.81 -10.41
C VAL A 437 18.32 17.78 -8.87
N PRO A 438 18.09 16.60 -8.24
CA PRO A 438 18.06 16.48 -6.78
C PRO A 438 19.38 16.89 -6.10
N PRO A 439 19.34 17.60 -4.97
CA PRO A 439 20.53 17.98 -4.19
C PRO A 439 21.44 16.81 -3.83
N ARG A 440 20.89 15.60 -3.57
CA ARG A 440 21.71 14.40 -3.31
C ARG A 440 22.68 14.05 -4.45
N ILE A 441 22.32 14.37 -5.69
CA ILE A 441 23.18 14.23 -6.87
C ILE A 441 24.17 15.38 -6.93
N THR A 442 23.71 16.63 -6.83
CA THR A 442 24.55 17.84 -6.95
C THR A 442 25.67 17.90 -5.91
N ILE A 443 25.42 17.39 -4.70
CA ILE A 443 26.40 17.34 -3.59
C ILE A 443 27.29 16.07 -3.66
N GLY A 444 27.03 15.16 -4.60
CA GLY A 444 27.80 13.92 -4.78
C GLY A 444 27.55 12.85 -3.70
N SER A 445 26.50 13.01 -2.87
CA SER A 445 26.15 12.04 -1.82
C SER A 445 25.68 10.70 -2.38
N LEU A 446 25.07 10.71 -3.56
CA LEU A 446 24.62 9.52 -4.28
C LEU A 446 25.69 9.06 -5.29
N LYS A 447 26.66 8.28 -4.80
CA LYS A 447 27.76 7.75 -5.63
C LYS A 447 27.24 6.94 -6.82
N GLY A 448 27.78 7.19 -8.01
CA GLY A 448 27.43 6.48 -9.24
C GLY A 448 26.24 7.06 -10.02
N VAL A 449 25.70 8.21 -9.62
CA VAL A 449 24.64 8.92 -10.36
C VAL A 449 25.07 10.36 -10.61
N THR A 450 24.92 10.83 -11.85
CA THR A 450 25.24 12.21 -12.25
C THR A 450 23.98 12.98 -12.67
N ALA A 451 24.09 14.31 -12.74
CA ALA A 451 23.02 15.17 -13.23
C ALA A 451 22.61 14.83 -14.68
N ASP A 452 23.59 14.55 -15.54
CA ASP A 452 23.38 14.15 -16.93
C ASP A 452 22.60 12.82 -17.04
N MET A 453 22.94 11.81 -16.23
CA MET A 453 22.19 10.55 -16.18
C MET A 453 20.73 10.75 -15.77
N PHE A 454 20.48 11.63 -14.81
CA PHE A 454 19.13 11.95 -14.32
C PHE A 454 18.26 12.68 -15.37
N LEU A 455 18.85 13.64 -16.09
CA LEU A 455 18.16 14.37 -17.16
C LEU A 455 17.86 13.43 -18.34
N LYS A 456 18.85 12.62 -18.76
CA LYS A 456 18.66 11.62 -19.82
C LYS A 456 17.60 10.58 -19.49
N ASP A 457 17.55 10.08 -18.25
CA ASP A 457 16.47 9.19 -17.78
C ASP A 457 15.10 9.88 -17.88
N THR A 458 15.01 11.14 -17.44
CA THR A 458 13.76 11.91 -17.48
C THR A 458 13.22 12.08 -18.90
N ASP A 459 14.07 12.33 -19.90
CA ASP A 459 13.64 12.46 -21.29
C ASP A 459 13.42 11.10 -21.98
N LEU A 460 14.21 10.07 -21.62
CA LEU A 460 13.99 8.69 -22.05
C LEU A 460 12.62 8.18 -21.62
N TRP A 461 12.19 8.43 -20.38
CA TRP A 461 10.90 7.97 -19.89
C TRP A 461 9.71 8.69 -20.53
N LYS A 462 9.84 9.98 -20.88
CA LYS A 462 8.82 10.66 -21.70
C LYS A 462 8.61 9.94 -23.05
N LYS A 463 9.71 9.59 -23.73
CA LYS A 463 9.67 8.84 -24.99
C LYS A 463 9.05 7.44 -24.79
N ARG A 464 9.50 6.69 -23.79
CA ARG A 464 9.03 5.33 -23.49
C ARG A 464 7.54 5.30 -23.14
N VAL A 465 7.07 6.19 -22.26
CA VAL A 465 5.64 6.30 -21.91
C VAL A 465 4.81 6.73 -23.11
N GLY A 466 5.31 7.63 -23.97
CA GLY A 466 4.67 7.97 -25.23
C GLY A 466 4.46 6.74 -26.13
N TYR A 467 5.50 5.91 -26.31
CA TYR A 467 5.39 4.67 -27.07
C TYR A 467 4.45 3.64 -26.41
N TYR A 468 4.51 3.48 -25.08
CA TYR A 468 3.59 2.61 -24.35
C TYR A 468 2.12 3.01 -24.56
N LYS A 469 1.82 4.32 -24.63
CA LYS A 469 0.47 4.82 -24.94
C LYS A 469 0.01 4.53 -26.38
N THR A 470 0.92 4.32 -27.33
CA THR A 470 0.58 3.88 -28.70
C THR A 470 0.34 2.36 -28.82
N LEU A 471 0.97 1.56 -27.95
CA LEU A 471 0.76 0.11 -27.89
C LEU A 471 -0.45 -0.27 -27.03
N ILE A 472 -0.65 0.47 -25.93
CA ILE A 472 -1.71 0.25 -24.94
C ILE A 472 -2.61 1.48 -24.98
N ASN A 473 -3.57 1.51 -25.90
CA ASN A 473 -4.53 2.63 -26.04
C ASN A 473 -5.24 2.96 -24.70
N GLN A 474 -5.43 1.94 -23.86
CA GLN A 474 -6.00 2.06 -22.51
C GLN A 474 -5.12 2.89 -21.54
N LEU A 475 -3.80 3.01 -21.76
CA LEU A 475 -2.88 3.75 -20.89
C LEU A 475 -3.08 5.27 -20.99
N GLY A 476 -3.54 5.76 -22.14
CA GLY A 476 -3.97 7.15 -22.32
C GLY A 476 -5.44 7.41 -21.94
N GLN A 477 -6.20 6.37 -21.61
CA GLN A 477 -7.64 6.49 -21.35
C GLN A 477 -7.90 6.95 -19.90
N LYS A 478 -8.42 8.18 -19.74
CA LYS A 478 -8.77 8.74 -18.43
C LYS A 478 -9.73 7.80 -17.68
N GLY A 479 -9.37 7.46 -16.45
CA GLY A 479 -10.19 6.65 -15.55
C GLY A 479 -10.07 5.13 -15.71
N ARG A 480 -9.26 4.63 -16.67
CA ARG A 480 -9.04 3.19 -16.89
C ARG A 480 -8.03 2.56 -15.93
N TYR A 481 -7.00 3.32 -15.57
CA TYR A 481 -5.99 2.94 -14.57
C TYR A 481 -5.90 4.06 -13.51
N ARG A 482 -5.49 3.70 -12.29
CA ARG A 482 -5.32 4.63 -11.17
C ARG A 482 -4.13 4.27 -10.28
N ASN A 483 -4.03 3.01 -9.86
CA ASN A 483 -3.00 2.47 -9.00
C ASN A 483 -1.93 1.79 -9.85
N LEU A 484 -0.78 2.42 -10.01
CA LEU A 484 0.37 1.88 -10.75
C LEU A 484 1.49 1.45 -9.79
N LEU A 485 2.20 0.39 -10.15
CA LEU A 485 3.41 -0.07 -9.46
C LEU A 485 4.57 -0.08 -10.45
N ASP A 486 5.62 0.70 -10.16
CA ASP A 486 6.88 0.59 -10.88
C ASP A 486 7.84 -0.25 -10.05
N MET A 487 8.08 -1.49 -10.49
CA MET A 487 8.77 -2.50 -9.69
C MET A 487 10.28 -2.25 -9.59
N ASN A 488 10.85 -1.46 -10.49
CA ASN A 488 12.25 -1.07 -10.53
C ASN A 488 12.38 0.38 -10.98
N ALA A 489 11.96 1.31 -10.13
CA ALA A 489 11.76 2.70 -10.52
C ALA A 489 13.04 3.45 -10.91
N ARG A 490 14.23 2.94 -10.57
CA ARG A 490 15.54 3.60 -10.77
C ARG A 490 15.51 5.06 -10.31
N PHE A 491 15.36 6.04 -11.20
CA PHE A 491 15.30 7.47 -10.86
C PHE A 491 13.88 8.05 -10.77
N GLY A 492 12.84 7.22 -10.84
CA GLY A 492 11.42 7.61 -10.82
C GLY A 492 10.93 8.23 -12.13
N GLY A 493 11.64 8.01 -13.25
CA GLY A 493 11.33 8.64 -14.52
C GLY A 493 10.00 8.21 -15.14
N PHE A 494 9.62 6.92 -15.02
CA PHE A 494 8.32 6.42 -15.46
C PHE A 494 7.16 7.16 -14.76
N ALA A 495 7.22 7.30 -13.44
CA ALA A 495 6.24 8.06 -12.67
C ALA A 495 6.26 9.57 -12.99
N ALA A 496 7.44 10.14 -13.26
CA ALA A 496 7.55 11.54 -13.68
C ALA A 496 6.94 11.81 -15.07
N ALA A 497 7.02 10.85 -15.99
CA ALA A 497 6.43 10.92 -17.33
C ALA A 497 4.90 10.70 -17.34
N LEU A 498 4.32 10.25 -16.23
CA LEU A 498 2.87 10.02 -16.05
C LEU A 498 2.21 11.07 -15.13
N ILE A 499 2.91 12.16 -14.77
CA ILE A 499 2.44 13.08 -13.73
C ILE A 499 1.13 13.81 -14.07
N ASP A 500 0.89 14.06 -15.37
CA ASP A 500 -0.30 14.74 -15.88
C ASP A 500 -1.49 13.79 -16.09
N ASP A 501 -1.27 12.48 -16.01
CA ASP A 501 -2.33 11.47 -16.03
C ASP A 501 -2.95 11.34 -14.61
N PRO A 502 -4.24 11.00 -14.48
CA PRO A 502 -4.93 10.92 -13.19
C PRO A 502 -4.59 9.64 -12.39
N VAL A 503 -3.32 9.23 -12.41
CA VAL A 503 -2.77 8.04 -11.74
C VAL A 503 -1.95 8.40 -10.50
N TRP A 504 -1.51 7.40 -9.75
CA TRP A 504 -0.37 7.50 -8.84
C TRP A 504 0.50 6.25 -9.01
N VAL A 505 1.81 6.42 -8.84
CA VAL A 505 2.78 5.32 -9.00
C VAL A 505 3.47 5.06 -7.67
N MET A 506 3.40 3.82 -7.19
CA MET A 506 4.30 3.31 -6.16
C MET A 506 5.66 3.03 -6.81
N ASN A 507 6.67 3.85 -6.51
CA ASN A 507 8.02 3.69 -7.05
C ASN A 507 8.84 2.74 -6.16
N MET A 508 9.10 1.53 -6.62
CA MET A 508 9.86 0.55 -5.85
C MET A 508 11.33 0.60 -6.20
N VAL A 509 12.19 0.63 -5.17
CA VAL A 509 13.64 0.47 -5.32
C VAL A 509 14.03 -0.89 -4.73
N PRO A 510 14.39 -1.87 -5.58
CA PRO A 510 14.80 -3.19 -5.12
C PRO A 510 15.94 -3.15 -4.10
N THR A 511 15.85 -3.95 -3.04
CA THR A 511 16.87 -4.09 -1.99
C THR A 511 18.25 -4.50 -2.53
N ILE A 512 18.26 -5.22 -3.65
CA ILE A 512 19.47 -5.68 -4.36
C ILE A 512 20.00 -4.68 -5.40
N ALA A 513 19.38 -3.51 -5.56
CA ALA A 513 19.84 -2.49 -6.49
C ALA A 513 21.23 -1.95 -6.06
N LYS A 514 22.15 -1.83 -7.03
CA LYS A 514 23.54 -1.37 -6.79
C LYS A 514 23.63 0.04 -6.18
N VAL A 515 22.63 0.87 -6.43
CA VAL A 515 22.54 2.26 -5.95
C VAL A 515 21.17 2.47 -5.32
N ASN A 516 21.15 2.95 -4.08
CA ASN A 516 19.92 3.32 -3.39
C ASN A 516 19.42 4.68 -3.87
N THR A 517 18.51 4.66 -4.84
CA THR A 517 17.94 5.85 -5.47
C THR A 517 16.64 6.34 -4.81
N LEU A 518 16.11 5.66 -3.79
CA LEU A 518 14.79 6.02 -3.25
C LEU A 518 14.78 7.43 -2.66
N GLY A 519 15.90 7.84 -2.04
CA GLY A 519 16.08 9.21 -1.53
C GLY A 519 15.93 10.30 -2.60
N MET A 520 16.42 10.05 -3.83
CA MET A 520 16.29 11.03 -4.92
C MET A 520 14.89 11.02 -5.56
N ILE A 521 14.20 9.87 -5.62
CA ILE A 521 12.79 9.78 -6.05
C ILE A 521 11.91 10.66 -5.16
N TYR A 522 12.10 10.59 -3.85
CA TYR A 522 11.43 11.46 -2.90
C TYR A 522 11.84 12.94 -3.06
N GLU A 523 13.10 13.25 -3.37
CA GLU A 523 13.53 14.63 -3.68
C GLU A 523 12.86 15.19 -4.95
N ARG A 524 12.46 14.36 -5.94
CA ARG A 524 11.57 14.78 -7.07
C ARG A 524 10.13 15.11 -6.65
N GLY A 525 9.72 14.75 -5.44
CA GLY A 525 8.33 14.88 -4.99
C GLY A 525 7.43 13.70 -5.37
N LEU A 526 8.02 12.52 -5.58
CA LEU A 526 7.32 11.26 -5.83
C LEU A 526 7.33 10.38 -4.56
N ILE A 527 6.44 9.37 -4.52
CA ILE A 527 6.33 8.40 -3.42
C ILE A 527 6.84 7.02 -3.82
N GLY A 528 7.34 6.25 -2.85
CA GLY A 528 7.92 4.93 -3.10
C GLY A 528 8.36 4.19 -1.85
N SER A 529 8.82 2.95 -2.02
CA SER A 529 9.28 2.07 -0.93
C SER A 529 10.47 1.22 -1.39
N TYR A 530 11.22 0.68 -0.44
CA TYR A 530 12.06 -0.49 -0.70
C TYR A 530 11.20 -1.75 -0.85
N GLN A 531 11.70 -2.73 -1.59
CA GLN A 531 11.10 -4.06 -1.70
C GLN A 531 12.17 -5.10 -2.02
N ASP A 532 12.06 -6.29 -1.44
CA ASP A 532 12.72 -7.47 -1.97
C ASP A 532 11.69 -8.31 -2.74
N TRP A 533 11.85 -8.46 -4.06
CA TRP A 533 10.91 -9.25 -4.88
C TRP A 533 11.01 -10.77 -4.66
N CYS A 534 11.99 -11.24 -3.86
CA CYS A 534 11.98 -12.60 -3.34
C CYS A 534 11.00 -12.80 -2.16
N GLU A 535 10.31 -11.75 -1.72
CA GLU A 535 9.27 -11.77 -0.69
C GLU A 535 8.00 -11.05 -1.17
N ALA A 536 6.82 -11.47 -0.71
CA ALA A 536 5.56 -10.83 -1.07
C ALA A 536 5.47 -9.39 -0.53
N MET A 537 4.90 -8.45 -1.29
CA MET A 537 4.71 -7.05 -0.88
C MET A 537 3.68 -6.92 0.25
N SER A 538 3.91 -5.99 1.19
CA SER A 538 2.98 -5.64 2.29
C SER A 538 1.76 -4.84 1.80
N THR A 539 0.97 -5.48 0.93
CA THR A 539 -0.26 -4.96 0.32
C THR A 539 -1.28 -6.09 0.11
N TYR A 540 -2.55 -5.72 -0.04
CA TYR A 540 -3.65 -6.64 -0.34
C TYR A 540 -3.57 -7.21 -1.77
N PRO A 541 -4.15 -8.39 -2.04
CA PRO A 541 -4.36 -8.84 -3.41
C PRO A 541 -5.17 -7.82 -4.22
N ARG A 542 -4.98 -7.79 -5.55
CA ARG A 542 -5.72 -6.93 -6.50
C ARG A 542 -5.61 -5.43 -6.15
N THR A 543 -4.43 -4.99 -5.73
CA THR A 543 -4.15 -3.57 -5.41
C THR A 543 -4.04 -2.71 -6.66
N TYR A 544 -3.25 -3.16 -7.65
CA TYR A 544 -2.79 -2.34 -8.76
C TYR A 544 -3.53 -2.66 -10.06
N ASP A 545 -3.81 -1.63 -10.86
CA ASP A 545 -4.39 -1.77 -12.19
C ASP A 545 -3.31 -2.02 -13.26
N LEU A 546 -2.09 -1.55 -13.02
CA LEU A 546 -0.94 -1.77 -13.91
C LEU A 546 0.38 -1.97 -13.14
N LEU A 547 1.15 -2.98 -13.54
CA LEU A 547 2.53 -3.21 -13.09
C LEU A 547 3.52 -2.88 -14.22
N HIS A 548 4.59 -2.16 -13.90
CA HIS A 548 5.71 -1.90 -14.80
C HIS A 548 6.97 -2.58 -14.25
N ALA A 549 7.57 -3.45 -15.07
CA ALA A 549 8.69 -4.32 -14.70
C ALA A 549 9.87 -4.14 -15.67
N ASP A 550 10.64 -3.06 -15.50
CA ASP A 550 11.91 -2.82 -16.21
C ASP A 550 13.04 -3.64 -15.58
N SER A 551 13.62 -4.55 -16.37
CA SER A 551 14.80 -5.37 -16.06
C SER A 551 14.69 -6.18 -14.75
N ILE A 552 13.49 -6.44 -14.24
CA ILE A 552 13.30 -7.06 -12.92
C ILE A 552 13.83 -8.49 -12.89
N PHE A 553 13.60 -9.27 -13.93
CA PHE A 553 14.00 -10.67 -13.97
C PHE A 553 15.48 -10.82 -14.26
N THR A 554 16.06 -9.93 -15.07
CA THR A 554 17.51 -9.78 -15.17
C THR A 554 18.16 -9.34 -13.84
N LEU A 555 17.53 -8.45 -13.07
CA LEU A 555 18.05 -7.99 -11.77
C LEU A 555 17.98 -9.08 -10.69
N TYR A 556 16.91 -9.88 -10.67
CA TYR A 556 16.68 -10.98 -9.71
C TYR A 556 17.17 -12.35 -10.18
N LYS A 557 17.83 -12.41 -11.34
CA LYS A 557 18.41 -13.63 -11.89
C LYS A 557 19.28 -14.35 -10.85
N ASP A 558 19.05 -15.65 -10.70
CA ASP A 558 19.77 -16.52 -9.77
C ASP A 558 19.62 -16.16 -8.26
N ARG A 559 18.64 -15.30 -7.89
CA ARG A 559 18.33 -14.92 -6.49
C ARG A 559 17.09 -15.61 -5.94
N CYS A 560 16.01 -15.64 -6.73
CA CYS A 560 14.77 -16.35 -6.43
C CYS A 560 14.07 -16.76 -7.73
N ASP A 561 13.09 -17.66 -7.60
CA ASP A 561 12.45 -18.29 -8.75
C ASP A 561 11.56 -17.29 -9.50
N MET A 562 11.69 -17.26 -10.83
CA MET A 562 10.86 -16.43 -11.73
C MET A 562 9.36 -16.66 -11.47
N GLU A 563 8.96 -17.89 -11.16
CA GLU A 563 7.57 -18.22 -10.79
C GLU A 563 7.09 -17.51 -9.53
N ASP A 564 7.91 -17.33 -8.50
CA ASP A 564 7.48 -16.68 -7.26
C ASP A 564 7.24 -15.18 -7.46
N ILE A 565 8.08 -14.52 -8.25
CA ILE A 565 7.87 -13.12 -8.64
C ILE A 565 6.58 -13.00 -9.46
N LEU A 566 6.35 -13.88 -10.44
CA LEU A 566 5.14 -13.86 -11.27
C LEU A 566 3.85 -14.15 -10.48
N LEU A 567 3.90 -15.06 -9.49
CA LEU A 567 2.77 -15.34 -8.61
C LEU A 567 2.46 -14.16 -7.66
N GLU A 568 3.48 -13.47 -7.16
CA GLU A 568 3.30 -12.24 -6.39
C GLU A 568 2.71 -11.12 -7.26
N MET A 569 3.19 -10.97 -8.50
CA MET A 569 2.62 -10.05 -9.48
C MET A 569 1.14 -10.37 -9.76
N ASP A 570 0.78 -11.64 -9.97
CA ASP A 570 -0.62 -12.05 -10.14
C ASP A 570 -1.48 -11.73 -8.92
N ARG A 571 -0.96 -11.98 -7.70
CA ARG A 571 -1.67 -11.68 -6.46
C ARG A 571 -2.01 -10.20 -6.37
N ILE A 572 -1.06 -9.30 -6.60
CA ILE A 572 -1.26 -7.85 -6.41
C ILE A 572 -1.92 -7.14 -7.60
N LEU A 573 -1.98 -7.78 -8.77
CA LEU A 573 -2.65 -7.28 -9.97
C LEU A 573 -4.17 -7.54 -9.93
N ARG A 574 -4.95 -6.52 -10.29
CA ARG A 574 -6.40 -6.65 -10.45
C ARG A 574 -6.76 -7.57 -11.63
N PRO A 575 -7.93 -8.23 -11.61
CA PRO A 575 -8.56 -8.76 -12.82
C PRO A 575 -8.58 -7.68 -13.91
N GLU A 576 -8.34 -8.05 -15.17
CA GLU A 576 -8.18 -7.13 -16.31
C GLU A 576 -7.06 -6.09 -16.15
N GLY A 577 -6.19 -6.25 -15.15
CA GLY A 577 -5.00 -5.45 -14.96
C GLY A 577 -3.92 -5.77 -15.99
N THR A 578 -3.02 -4.80 -16.20
CA THR A 578 -1.99 -4.87 -17.25
C THR A 578 -0.59 -5.01 -16.66
N VAL A 579 0.30 -5.74 -17.33
CA VAL A 579 1.74 -5.73 -17.04
C VAL A 579 2.51 -5.29 -18.28
N ILE A 580 3.48 -4.41 -18.07
CA ILE A 580 4.51 -4.07 -19.05
C ILE A 580 5.83 -4.62 -18.53
N PHE A 581 6.27 -5.76 -19.07
CA PHE A 581 7.65 -6.22 -18.86
C PHE A 581 8.56 -5.60 -19.92
N ARG A 582 9.73 -5.14 -19.50
CA ARG A 582 10.79 -4.66 -20.39
C ARG A 582 12.10 -5.32 -19.97
N ASP A 583 12.61 -6.23 -20.80
CA ASP A 583 13.82 -7.01 -20.51
C ASP A 583 14.42 -7.54 -21.83
N ASP A 584 15.53 -8.25 -21.76
CA ASP A 584 16.08 -8.96 -22.92
C ASP A 584 15.11 -10.06 -23.42
N VAL A 585 15.00 -10.22 -24.73
CA VAL A 585 14.08 -11.16 -25.40
C VAL A 585 14.17 -12.59 -24.85
N ASP A 586 15.36 -13.09 -24.49
CA ASP A 586 15.53 -14.45 -23.98
C ASP A 586 14.94 -14.62 -22.57
N THR A 587 14.86 -13.53 -21.81
CA THR A 587 14.16 -13.45 -20.53
C THR A 587 12.66 -13.35 -20.74
N LEU A 588 12.19 -12.53 -21.69
CA LEU A 588 10.77 -12.39 -21.99
C LEU A 588 10.12 -13.67 -22.54
N VAL A 589 10.83 -14.46 -23.34
CA VAL A 589 10.34 -15.77 -23.82
C VAL A 589 10.11 -16.74 -22.64
N LYS A 590 10.98 -16.71 -21.62
CA LYS A 590 10.81 -17.52 -20.39
C LYS A 590 9.64 -17.04 -19.54
N ILE A 591 9.51 -15.72 -19.36
CA ILE A 591 8.35 -15.13 -18.68
C ILE A 591 7.05 -15.52 -19.40
N LYS A 592 7.02 -15.38 -20.74
CA LYS A 592 5.88 -15.77 -21.56
C LYS A 592 5.52 -17.25 -21.37
N SER A 593 6.50 -18.16 -21.45
CA SER A 593 6.29 -19.59 -21.27
C SER A 593 5.68 -19.96 -19.90
N ILE A 594 5.93 -19.17 -18.85
CA ILE A 594 5.30 -19.35 -17.54
C ILE A 594 3.92 -18.70 -17.51
N SER A 595 3.78 -17.48 -18.05
CA SER A 595 2.50 -16.76 -18.08
C SER A 595 1.43 -17.44 -18.94
N ASP A 596 1.82 -18.17 -19.97
CA ASP A 596 0.90 -18.96 -20.80
C ASP A 596 0.30 -20.17 -20.03
N GLY A 597 0.91 -20.52 -18.89
CA GLY A 597 0.33 -21.44 -17.89
C GLY A 597 -0.49 -20.74 -16.81
N MET A 598 -0.43 -19.41 -16.74
CA MET A 598 -1.26 -18.56 -15.88
C MET A 598 -2.52 -18.14 -16.64
N ARG A 599 -3.44 -17.44 -15.97
CA ARG A 599 -4.68 -16.92 -16.59
C ARG A 599 -4.44 -15.55 -17.25
N TRP A 600 -3.37 -15.44 -18.04
CA TRP A 600 -2.84 -14.19 -18.58
C TRP A 600 -2.74 -14.25 -20.11
N ASP A 601 -3.23 -13.22 -20.80
CA ASP A 601 -3.06 -13.05 -22.25
C ASP A 601 -1.81 -12.22 -22.51
N SER A 602 -0.88 -12.72 -23.32
CA SER A 602 0.49 -12.16 -23.41
C SER A 602 1.02 -12.04 -24.86
N GLN A 603 1.59 -10.87 -25.20
CA GLN A 603 2.15 -10.57 -26.52
C GLN A 603 3.52 -9.88 -26.40
N ILE A 604 4.54 -10.41 -27.10
CA ILE A 604 5.83 -9.73 -27.26
C ILE A 604 5.69 -8.69 -28.39
N VAL A 605 6.20 -7.49 -28.16
CA VAL A 605 6.23 -6.39 -29.14
C VAL A 605 7.60 -5.71 -29.15
N ASP A 606 7.87 -4.96 -30.22
CA ASP A 606 9.16 -4.32 -30.45
C ASP A 606 9.44 -3.13 -29.52
N HIS A 607 10.72 -2.82 -29.37
CA HIS A 607 11.24 -1.64 -28.69
C HIS A 607 10.90 -0.35 -29.45
N GLU A 608 10.83 0.80 -28.75
CA GLU A 608 10.60 2.14 -29.35
C GLU A 608 11.69 2.62 -30.33
N ASP A 609 12.70 1.79 -30.62
CA ASP A 609 13.80 2.05 -31.56
C ASP A 609 13.84 1.01 -32.69
N GLY A 610 12.82 0.16 -32.80
CA GLY A 610 12.64 -0.81 -33.89
C GLY A 610 13.02 -2.27 -33.55
N PRO A 611 12.80 -3.19 -34.52
CA PRO A 611 12.81 -4.63 -34.30
C PRO A 611 14.19 -5.24 -34.06
N LEU A 612 15.28 -4.53 -34.33
CA LEU A 612 16.64 -5.04 -34.16
C LEU A 612 17.19 -4.91 -32.71
N LYS A 613 16.45 -4.26 -31.80
CA LYS A 613 16.81 -4.22 -30.38
C LYS A 613 16.51 -5.57 -29.71
N ARG A 614 17.47 -6.07 -28.92
CA ARG A 614 17.30 -7.27 -28.08
C ARG A 614 16.45 -7.03 -26.83
N GLU A 615 16.52 -5.84 -26.25
CA GLU A 615 15.53 -5.41 -25.27
C GLU A 615 14.18 -5.27 -25.98
N LYS A 616 13.14 -5.89 -25.45
CA LYS A 616 11.79 -5.95 -26.01
C LYS A 616 10.76 -5.58 -24.94
N LEU A 617 9.49 -5.54 -25.33
CA LEU A 617 8.38 -5.44 -24.40
C LEU A 617 7.55 -6.73 -24.46
N LEU A 618 7.12 -7.23 -23.30
CA LEU A 618 6.07 -8.24 -23.20
C LEU A 618 4.89 -7.55 -22.52
N LEU A 619 3.81 -7.38 -23.28
CA LEU A 619 2.56 -6.80 -22.82
C LEU A 619 1.66 -7.93 -22.36
N VAL A 620 1.06 -7.77 -21.18
CA VAL A 620 0.18 -8.78 -20.60
C VAL A 620 -1.09 -8.16 -20.06
N VAL A 621 -2.22 -8.85 -20.26
CA VAL A 621 -3.48 -8.57 -19.57
C VAL A 621 -3.89 -9.80 -18.75
N LYS A 622 -4.13 -9.61 -17.45
CA LYS A 622 -4.68 -10.66 -16.59
C LYS A 622 -6.16 -10.85 -16.92
N THR A 623 -6.58 -12.06 -17.27
CA THR A 623 -8.00 -12.32 -17.61
C THR A 623 -8.90 -12.11 -16.39
N TYR A 624 -10.17 -11.76 -16.64
CA TYR A 624 -11.17 -11.68 -15.60
C TYR A 624 -11.59 -13.08 -15.12
N TRP A 625 -11.51 -13.34 -13.82
CA TRP A 625 -12.08 -14.52 -13.16
C TRP A 625 -12.19 -14.30 -11.64
N THR A 626 -13.09 -15.03 -11.01
CA THR A 626 -13.43 -14.95 -9.59
C THR A 626 -13.48 -16.33 -8.94
N ALA A 627 -13.70 -16.39 -7.63
CA ALA A 627 -13.94 -17.64 -6.90
C ALA A 627 -15.28 -18.32 -7.26
N GLN A 628 -16.19 -17.68 -8.02
CA GLN A 628 -17.41 -18.33 -8.54
C GLN A 628 -17.12 -19.17 -9.81
N ASP A 629 -15.96 -18.96 -10.43
CA ASP A 629 -15.52 -19.65 -11.65
C ASP A 629 -14.59 -20.85 -11.34
N GLN A 630 -14.67 -21.36 -10.09
CA GLN A 630 -13.97 -22.54 -9.57
C GLN A 630 -14.96 -23.69 -9.31
#